data_AF-A0A7C5SDS7-F1
#
_entry.id   AF-A0A7C5SDS7-F1
#
_cell.length_a   1.000
_cell.length_b   1.000
_cell.length_c   1.000
_cell.angle_alpha   90.00
_cell.angle_beta   90.00
_cell.angle_gamma   90.00
#
_symmetry.space_group_name_H-M   'P 1'
#
loop_
_entity.id
_entity.type
_entity.pdbx_description
1 polymer ?
#
loop_
_entity_poly.entity_id
_entity_poly.type
_entity_poly.pdbx_seq_one_letter_code
_entity_poly.pdbx_strand_id
1 'polypeptide(L)' 'MTEENQAIRHTPISIEDEMRHSYLDYAMSVIIGRALPDVRDGLKPVHRRVLY' A
#
# COMPACT_ATOMS: atom_id res chain seq x y z
N MET A 1 23.92 12.68 -32.77
CA MET A 1 24.96 11.73 -32.30
C MET A 1 25.23 12.07 -30.85
N THR A 2 24.78 11.35 -29.83
CA THR A 2 24.23 9.99 -29.72
C THR A 2 23.24 9.94 -28.56
N GLU A 3 22.20 9.14 -28.74
CA GLU A 3 21.12 8.85 -27.81
C GLU A 3 21.64 8.02 -26.62
N GLU A 4 21.42 8.49 -25.39
CA GLU A 4 21.42 7.61 -24.22
C GLU A 4 20.00 7.53 -23.69
N ASN A 5 19.19 6.71 -24.37
CA ASN A 5 17.97 6.15 -23.82
C ASN A 5 18.34 5.44 -22.50
N GLN A 6 17.92 6.00 -21.37
CA GLN A 6 17.87 5.28 -20.11
C GLN A 6 16.93 4.10 -20.30
N ALA A 7 17.50 2.95 -20.68
CA ALA A 7 16.78 1.69 -20.70
C ALA A 7 16.20 1.47 -19.30
N ILE A 8 14.87 1.48 -19.21
CA ILE A 8 14.14 1.09 -18.01
C ILE A 8 14.63 -0.32 -17.67
N ARG A 9 15.48 -0.43 -16.64
CA ARG A 9 16.00 -1.70 -16.17
C ARG A 9 14.85 -2.44 -15.49
N HIS A 10 14.06 -3.15 -16.28
CA HIS A 10 13.12 -4.15 -15.77
C HIS A 10 13.95 -5.30 -15.18
N THR A 11 14.26 -5.16 -13.89
CA THR A 11 14.81 -6.28 -13.12
C THR A 11 13.68 -7.29 -12.97
N PRO A 12 13.86 -8.54 -13.42
CA PRO A 12 12.82 -9.55 -13.28
C PRO A 12 12.56 -9.78 -11.78
N ILE A 13 11.29 -9.70 -11.38
CA ILE A 13 10.84 -9.92 -10.01
C ILE A 13 10.18 -11.30 -9.96
N SER A 14 10.47 -12.06 -8.90
CA SER A 14 9.78 -13.31 -8.62
C SER A 14 8.30 -13.03 -8.34
N ILE A 15 7.40 -13.69 -9.09
CA ILE A 15 5.94 -13.54 -8.89
C ILE A 15 5.53 -13.96 -7.49
N GLU A 16 6.15 -15.00 -6.92
CA GLU A 16 5.83 -15.47 -5.57
C GLU A 16 6.14 -14.39 -4.52
N ASP A 17 7.30 -13.75 -4.63
CA ASP A 17 7.72 -12.72 -3.69
C ASP A 17 6.87 -11.46 -3.84
N GLU A 18 6.56 -11.06 -5.07
CA GLU A 18 5.70 -9.91 -5.36
C GLU A 18 4.28 -10.12 -4.80
N MET A 19 3.71 -11.31 -5.02
CA MET A 19 2.39 -11.65 -4.50
C MET A 19 2.34 -11.64 -2.98
N ARG A 20 3.38 -12.19 -2.32
CA ARG A 20 3.49 -12.18 -0.85
C ARG A 20 3.58 -10.74 -0.34
N HIS A 21 4.40 -9.91 -0.97
CA HIS A 21 4.61 -8.52 -0.57
C HIS A 21 3.33 -7.69 -0.75
N SER A 22 2.74 -7.72 -1.94
CA SER A 22 1.48 -7.04 -2.26
C SER A 22 0.34 -7.47 -1.33
N TYR A 23 0.26 -8.76 -0.99
CA TYR A 23 -0.75 -9.26 -0.04
C TYR A 23 -0.55 -8.67 1.36
N LEU A 24 0.68 -8.69 1.87
CA LEU A 24 0.99 -8.16 3.20
C LEU A 24 0.76 -6.64 3.28
N ASP A 25 1.18 -5.89 2.26
CA ASP A 25 0.99 -4.45 2.19
C ASP A 25 -0.49 -4.07 2.15
N TYR A 26 -1.27 -4.77 1.33
CA TYR A 26 -2.71 -4.57 1.30
C TYR A 26 -3.33 -4.92 2.65
N ALA A 27 -3.01 -6.08 3.23
CA ALA A 27 -3.56 -6.52 4.51
C ALA A 27 -3.26 -5.51 5.62
N MET A 28 -2.01 -5.04 5.74
CA MET A 28 -1.63 -4.01 6.72
C MET A 28 -2.42 -2.72 6.51
N SER A 29 -2.55 -2.25 5.27
CA SER A 29 -3.33 -1.04 4.95
C SER A 29 -4.81 -1.17 5.36
N VAL A 30 -5.39 -2.36 5.22
CA VAL A 30 -6.78 -2.64 5.61
C VAL A 30 -6.91 -2.57 7.13
N ILE A 31 -6.04 -3.29 7.84
CA ILE A 31 -6.12 -3.45 9.30
C ILE A 31 -6.03 -2.08 9.98
N ILE A 32 -5.02 -1.29 9.61
CA ILE A 32 -4.71 -0.01 10.27
C ILE A 32 -5.59 1.12 9.73
N GLY A 33 -5.79 1.18 8.40
CA GLY A 33 -6.37 2.33 7.73
C GLY A 33 -7.88 2.27 7.47
N ARG A 34 -8.52 1.11 7.70
CA ARG A 34 -9.93 0.91 7.36
C ARG A 34 -10.73 0.09 8.38
N ALA A 35 -10.20 -1.04 8.81
CA ALA A 35 -10.98 -2.05 9.52
C ALA A 35 -11.10 -1.79 11.03
N LEU A 36 -9.98 -1.52 11.70
CA LEU A 36 -9.95 -1.34 13.15
C LEU A 36 -10.20 0.13 13.56
N PRO A 37 -11.05 0.36 14.58
CA PRO A 37 -11.20 1.69 15.17
C PRO A 37 -9.99 2.07 16.02
N ASP A 38 -9.76 3.37 16.21
CA ASP A 38 -8.73 3.85 17.14
C ASP A 38 -9.20 3.69 18.59
N VAL A 39 -8.28 3.31 19.48
CA VAL A 39 -8.59 3.03 20.89
C VAL A 39 -8.98 4.28 21.69
N ARG A 40 -8.59 5.47 21.21
CA ARG A 40 -8.84 6.74 21.90
C ARG A 40 -10.28 7.20 21.77
N ASP A 41 -10.87 6.99 20.60
CA ASP A 41 -12.19 7.52 20.23
C ASP A 41 -13.20 6.42 19.82
N GLY A 42 -12.74 5.19 19.55
CA GLY A 42 -13.57 4.12 19.02
C GLY A 42 -14.05 4.36 17.59
N LEU A 43 -13.54 5.38 16.90
CA LEU A 43 -14.00 5.78 15.57
C LEU A 43 -13.11 5.19 14.48
N LYS A 44 -13.77 4.71 13.41
CA LYS A 44 -13.10 4.34 12.16
C LYS A 44 -12.68 5.59 11.38
N PRO A 45 -11.65 5.51 10.52
CA PRO A 45 -11.18 6.65 9.73
C PRO A 45 -12.26 7.35 8.90
N VAL A 46 -13.29 6.62 8.44
CA VAL A 46 -14.42 7.21 7.70
C VAL A 46 -15.26 8.14 8.57
N HIS A 47 -15.49 7.80 9.85
CA HIS A 47 -16.29 8.65 10.75
C HIS A 47 -15.55 9.95 11.06
N ARG A 48 -14.24 9.89 11.31
CA ARG A 48 -13.42 11.10 11.52
C ARG A 48 -13.48 12.06 10.34
N ARG A 49 -13.52 11.56 9.09
CA ARG A 49 -13.65 12.37 7.86
C ARG A 49 -15.06 12.94 7.61
N VAL A 50 -16.08 12.40 8.28
CA VAL A 50 -17.45 12.92 8.16
C VAL A 50 -17.72 14.00 9.22
N LEU A 51 -17.10 13.86 10.39
CA LEU A 51 -17.24 14.81 11.50
C LEU A 51 -16.35 16.06 11.35
N TYR A 52 -15.24 15.93 10.62
CA TYR A 52 -14.32 17.03 10.27
C TYR A 52 -14.44 17.35 8.79
#